data_AF-A0A932D4U2-F1
#
_entry.id   AF-A0A932D4U2-F1
#
_cell.length_a   1.000
_cell.length_b   1.000
_cell.length_c   1.000
_cell.angle_alpha   90.00
_cell.angle_beta   90.00
_cell.angle_gamma   90.00
#
_symmetry.space_group_name_H-M   'P 1'
#
loop_
_entity.id
_entity.type
_entity.pdbx_description
1 polymer ?
#
loop_
_entity_poly.entity_id
_entity_poly.type
_entity_poly.pdbx_seq_one_letter_code
_entity_poly.pdbx_strand_id
1 'polypeptide(L)'
;MANDLERRREIGQFFTPPLVAGFVWDMLEAIHGGRFPAKTRVIDPACGEGVFLREAAPRGKFAADRLFGIDIDETLAAVWGRDPLLKAARLAVANGLLDLPDRGVQVGSFDVVVGNPPFAGKGVRDLLRLLDETDGLGVVPETDLFGALVLQERPAPLGPPLKPQDRAKLDQLAKQLGRYTCWRLGKDTDNGEVESTSATTTGDLFTGLGEKRKNGSDEFARAAGMVSAWPLNRLLDPRRTETRLLLRRLASTAIEVFFMERFLRLAKPGGLIAVIVPESILASDQLGPLRTWLLTEMDLLAVVSLPQKVFAGVGANARTSVVFARRLLRPRKADDRPAVALEPDAPEDAEDNGTGPSLLMAAPNTTAPRFNLEHYFATVLQGVREHAKRFPAEEV
;
A
#
# COMPACT_ATOMS: atom_id res chain seq x y z
N MET A 1 -5.52 28.62 7.17
CA MET A 1 -4.50 28.12 6.22
C MET A 1 -3.37 27.38 6.92
N ALA A 2 -2.66 27.96 7.91
CA ALA A 2 -1.60 27.24 8.65
C ALA A 2 -2.10 25.97 9.39
N ASN A 3 -3.21 26.08 10.12
CA ASN A 3 -3.83 24.97 10.85
C ASN A 3 -4.35 23.84 9.93
N ASP A 4 -4.63 24.16 8.66
CA ASP A 4 -5.10 23.20 7.65
C ASP A 4 -3.92 22.44 7.03
N LEU A 5 -2.81 23.12 6.75
CA LEU A 5 -1.55 22.50 6.32
C LEU A 5 -0.98 21.56 7.39
N GLU A 6 -1.01 21.95 8.67
CA GLU A 6 -0.57 21.09 9.79
C GLU A 6 -1.46 19.86 9.93
N ARG A 7 -2.79 20.02 9.94
CA ARG A 7 -3.75 18.90 9.96
C ARG A 7 -3.51 17.92 8.80
N ARG A 8 -3.32 18.44 7.58
CA ARG A 8 -3.06 17.63 6.38
C ARG A 8 -1.72 16.88 6.46
N ARG A 9 -0.68 17.50 7.02
CA ARG A 9 0.60 16.83 7.31
C ARG A 9 0.45 15.72 8.35
N GLU A 10 -0.34 15.90 9.40
CA GLU A 10 -0.57 14.87 10.43
C GLU A 10 -1.23 13.60 9.86
N ILE A 11 -2.16 13.76 8.93
CA ILE A 11 -2.83 12.65 8.24
C ILE A 11 -2.05 12.16 7.00
N GLY A 12 -0.92 12.79 6.67
CA GLY A 12 -0.06 12.42 5.54
C GLY A 12 -0.62 12.75 4.15
N GLN A 13 -1.62 13.64 4.05
CA GLN A 13 -2.29 13.97 2.79
C GLN A 13 -1.49 15.04 2.02
N PHE A 14 -1.03 14.70 0.81
CA PHE A 14 -0.33 15.61 -0.09
C PHE A 14 -1.14 15.83 -1.37
N PHE A 15 -1.25 17.10 -1.81
CA PHE A 15 -2.03 17.42 -3.01
C PHE A 15 -1.28 17.05 -4.28
N THR A 16 -1.95 16.34 -5.18
CA THR A 16 -1.39 15.99 -6.49
C THR A 16 -1.62 17.12 -7.49
N PRO A 17 -0.57 17.69 -8.11
CA PRO A 17 -0.75 18.71 -9.14
C PRO A 17 -1.56 18.16 -10.34
N PRO A 18 -2.48 18.95 -10.93
CA PRO A 18 -3.26 18.52 -12.09
C PRO A 18 -2.41 18.01 -13.26
N LEU A 19 -1.25 18.63 -13.49
CA LEU A 19 -0.31 18.19 -14.53
C LEU A 19 0.17 16.74 -14.32
N VAL A 20 0.43 16.36 -13.06
CA VAL A 20 0.84 14.97 -12.73
C VAL A 20 -0.34 14.03 -12.91
N ALA A 21 -1.52 14.39 -12.42
CA ALA A 21 -2.72 13.57 -12.57
C ALA A 21 -3.10 13.38 -14.05
N GLY A 22 -2.92 14.41 -14.87
CA GLY A 22 -3.10 14.34 -16.30
C GLY A 22 -2.12 13.40 -16.99
N PHE A 23 -0.82 13.52 -16.67
CA PHE A 23 0.21 12.60 -17.16
C PHE A 23 -0.09 11.15 -16.78
N VAL A 24 -0.53 10.89 -15.55
CA VAL A 24 -0.91 9.54 -15.09
C VAL A 24 -2.02 8.95 -15.97
N TRP A 25 -3.02 9.75 -16.32
CA TRP A 25 -4.07 9.29 -17.23
C TRP A 25 -3.57 9.06 -18.66
N ASP A 26 -2.71 9.93 -19.17
CA ASP A 26 -2.15 9.76 -20.51
C ASP A 26 -1.33 8.47 -20.61
N MET A 27 -0.57 8.14 -19.55
CA MET A 27 0.13 6.86 -19.40
C MET A 27 -0.83 5.67 -19.32
N LEU A 28 -1.90 5.76 -18.52
CA LEU A 28 -2.91 4.70 -18.41
C LEU A 28 -3.57 4.40 -19.76
N GLU A 29 -3.92 5.43 -20.54
CA GLU A 29 -4.49 5.25 -21.89
C GLU A 29 -3.46 4.68 -22.87
N ALA A 30 -2.21 5.12 -22.80
CA ALA A 30 -1.13 4.57 -23.65
C ALA A 30 -0.88 3.09 -23.35
N ILE A 31 -0.85 2.70 -22.07
CA ILE A 31 -0.71 1.31 -21.61
C ILE A 31 -1.94 0.48 -21.99
N HIS A 32 -3.15 1.04 -21.86
CA HIS A 32 -4.39 0.38 -22.25
C HIS A 32 -4.50 0.18 -23.77
N GLY A 33 -3.76 0.96 -24.57
CA GLY A 33 -3.84 0.96 -26.02
C GLY A 33 -4.93 1.88 -26.59
N GLY A 34 -5.50 2.78 -25.77
CA GLY A 34 -6.54 3.71 -26.19
C GLY A 34 -7.34 4.30 -25.04
N ARG A 35 -8.42 5.01 -25.39
CA ARG A 35 -9.35 5.58 -24.42
C ARG A 35 -10.20 4.50 -23.76
N PHE A 36 -10.47 4.68 -22.47
CA PHE A 36 -11.33 3.76 -21.73
C PHE A 36 -12.81 3.88 -22.14
N PRO A 37 -13.56 2.75 -22.14
CA PRO A 37 -15.00 2.77 -22.31
C PRO A 37 -15.74 3.60 -21.25
N ALA A 38 -16.90 4.18 -21.60
CA ALA A 38 -17.75 4.93 -20.65
C ALA A 38 -18.21 4.12 -19.42
N LYS A 39 -18.26 2.79 -19.56
CA LYS A 39 -18.67 1.84 -18.50
C LYS A 39 -17.56 1.49 -17.50
N THR A 40 -16.32 1.89 -17.78
CA THR A 40 -15.14 1.61 -16.96
C THR A 40 -15.31 2.17 -15.56
N ARG A 41 -15.15 1.33 -14.55
CA ARG A 41 -15.22 1.71 -13.15
C ARG A 41 -13.85 2.15 -12.67
N VAL A 42 -13.77 3.38 -12.17
CA VAL A 42 -12.54 3.99 -11.68
C VAL A 42 -12.69 4.27 -10.19
N ILE A 43 -11.65 4.00 -9.40
CA ILE A 43 -11.62 4.41 -7.99
C ILE A 43 -10.30 5.08 -7.62
N ASP A 44 -10.41 6.10 -6.78
CA ASP A 44 -9.33 6.62 -5.97
C ASP A 44 -9.66 6.41 -4.46
N PRO A 45 -8.99 5.49 -3.76
CA PRO A 45 -9.28 5.18 -2.36
C PRO A 45 -8.70 6.19 -1.36
N ALA A 46 -8.04 7.25 -1.84
CA ALA A 46 -7.55 8.38 -1.04
C ALA A 46 -7.68 9.66 -1.86
N CYS A 47 -8.91 9.97 -2.28
CA CYS A 47 -9.14 10.86 -3.41
C CYS A 47 -8.87 12.34 -3.14
N GLY A 48 -8.81 12.77 -1.87
CA GLY A 48 -8.76 14.16 -1.49
C GLY A 48 -9.86 14.95 -2.19
N GLU A 49 -9.47 16.06 -2.83
CA GLU A 49 -10.41 16.88 -3.59
C GLU A 49 -10.88 16.24 -4.91
N GLY A 50 -10.35 15.07 -5.30
CA GLY A 50 -10.79 14.30 -6.45
C GLY A 50 -10.05 14.63 -7.76
N VAL A 51 -8.79 15.09 -7.69
CA VAL A 51 -8.02 15.53 -8.87
C VAL A 51 -7.92 14.44 -9.96
N PHE A 52 -7.65 13.20 -9.59
CA PHE A 52 -7.61 12.09 -10.57
C PHE A 52 -8.99 11.82 -11.20
N LEU A 53 -10.08 11.99 -10.45
CA LEU A 53 -11.44 11.81 -10.98
C LEU A 53 -11.82 12.95 -11.92
N ARG A 54 -11.42 14.19 -11.62
CA ARG A 54 -11.62 15.35 -12.51
C ARG A 54 -10.84 15.20 -13.82
N GLU A 55 -9.59 14.75 -13.73
CA GLU A 55 -8.74 14.51 -14.91
C GLU A 55 -9.25 13.33 -15.76
N ALA A 56 -10.00 12.39 -15.19
CA ALA A 56 -10.60 11.28 -15.93
C ALA A 56 -11.69 11.76 -16.89
N ALA A 57 -12.55 12.68 -16.44
CA ALA A 57 -13.77 13.10 -17.14
C ALA A 57 -13.58 13.64 -18.57
N PRO A 58 -12.56 14.45 -18.90
CA PRO A 58 -12.35 14.90 -20.28
C PRO A 58 -11.75 13.81 -21.20
N ARG A 59 -11.15 12.75 -20.62
CA ARG A 59 -10.34 11.75 -21.36
C ARG A 59 -11.17 10.56 -21.84
N GLY A 60 -11.97 9.98 -20.95
CA GLY A 60 -13.03 9.04 -21.31
C GLY A 60 -14.39 9.68 -21.05
N LYS A 61 -15.42 9.38 -21.83
CA LYS A 61 -16.81 9.71 -21.47
C LYS A 61 -17.28 8.85 -20.27
N PHE A 62 -16.47 8.74 -19.21
CA PHE A 62 -16.80 8.02 -18.00
C PHE A 62 -18.11 8.59 -17.49
N ALA A 63 -19.11 7.73 -17.33
CA ALA A 63 -20.31 8.16 -16.64
C ALA A 63 -19.92 8.55 -15.21
N ALA A 64 -20.43 9.68 -14.71
CA ALA A 64 -20.05 10.18 -13.38
C ALA A 64 -20.31 9.11 -12.30
N ASP A 65 -21.37 8.33 -12.43
CA ASP A 65 -21.68 7.23 -11.51
C ASP A 65 -20.61 6.11 -11.53
N ARG A 66 -19.76 6.03 -12.54
CA ARG A 66 -18.64 5.07 -12.63
C ARG A 66 -17.34 5.57 -12.00
N LEU A 67 -17.31 6.81 -11.53
CA LEU A 67 -16.20 7.39 -10.78
C LEU A 67 -16.46 7.22 -9.28
N PHE A 68 -15.51 6.62 -8.59
CA PHE A 68 -15.58 6.35 -7.16
C PHE A 68 -14.41 7.02 -6.44
N GLY A 69 -14.68 7.55 -5.26
CA GLY A 69 -13.66 8.21 -4.45
C GLY A 69 -13.93 8.04 -2.97
N ILE A 70 -12.88 7.78 -2.20
CA ILE A 70 -12.95 7.70 -0.76
C ILE A 70 -11.91 8.63 -0.18
N ASP A 71 -12.28 9.43 0.80
CA ASP A 71 -11.33 10.15 1.62
C ASP A 71 -11.81 10.20 3.08
N ILE A 72 -10.88 10.24 4.02
CA ILE A 72 -11.19 10.25 5.45
C ILE A 72 -11.55 11.67 5.94
N ASP A 73 -11.16 12.72 5.21
CA ASP A 73 -11.42 14.09 5.62
C ASP A 73 -12.88 14.50 5.36
N GLU A 74 -13.63 14.62 6.47
CA GLU A 74 -15.04 15.02 6.47
C GLU A 74 -15.29 16.41 5.85
N THR A 75 -14.28 17.27 5.79
CA THR A 75 -14.42 18.62 5.21
C THR A 75 -14.57 18.61 3.68
N LEU A 76 -14.15 17.53 3.02
CA LEU A 76 -14.17 17.41 1.55
C LEU A 76 -15.57 17.23 0.98
N ALA A 77 -16.54 16.77 1.78
CA ALA A 77 -17.93 16.60 1.33
C ALA A 77 -18.51 17.91 0.76
N ALA A 78 -18.19 19.05 1.38
CA ALA A 78 -18.61 20.36 0.90
C ALA A 78 -17.89 20.77 -0.40
N VAL A 79 -16.62 20.39 -0.56
CA VAL A 79 -15.83 20.64 -1.77
C VAL A 79 -16.39 19.85 -2.94
N TRP A 80 -16.64 18.55 -2.74
CA TRP A 80 -17.22 17.68 -3.75
C TRP A 80 -18.61 18.15 -4.20
N GLY A 81 -19.45 18.64 -3.27
CA GLY A 81 -20.79 19.12 -3.60
C GLY A 81 -20.84 20.38 -4.47
N ARG A 82 -19.73 21.13 -4.58
CA ARG A 82 -19.62 22.34 -5.43
C ARG A 82 -19.18 22.02 -6.86
N ASP A 83 -18.59 20.85 -7.08
CA ASP A 83 -18.12 20.40 -8.39
C ASP A 83 -19.20 19.52 -9.05
N PRO A 84 -19.74 19.89 -10.22
CA PRO A 84 -20.82 19.15 -10.87
C PRO A 84 -20.50 17.69 -11.17
N LEU A 85 -19.24 17.39 -11.53
CA LEU A 85 -18.79 16.02 -11.82
C LEU A 85 -18.73 15.22 -10.53
N LEU A 86 -18.05 15.75 -9.51
CA LEU A 86 -17.85 15.06 -8.24
C LEU A 86 -19.16 14.86 -7.47
N LYS A 87 -20.08 15.82 -7.57
CA LYS A 87 -21.44 15.70 -7.03
C LYS A 87 -22.22 14.53 -7.65
N ALA A 88 -21.98 14.23 -8.92
CA ALA A 88 -22.60 13.11 -9.63
C ALA A 88 -21.82 11.79 -9.49
N ALA A 89 -20.61 11.84 -8.93
CA ALA A 89 -19.76 10.68 -8.67
C ALA A 89 -20.14 9.95 -7.38
N ARG A 90 -19.63 8.72 -7.22
CA ARG A 90 -19.84 7.89 -6.03
C ARG A 90 -18.73 8.14 -5.01
N LEU A 91 -18.85 9.27 -4.29
CA LEU A 91 -17.89 9.70 -3.28
C LEU A 91 -18.36 9.36 -1.86
N ALA A 92 -17.41 9.00 -0.98
CA ALA A 92 -17.71 8.69 0.41
C ALA A 92 -16.63 9.24 1.36
N VAL A 93 -17.08 9.83 2.47
CA VAL A 93 -16.21 10.15 3.61
C VAL A 93 -16.05 8.89 4.46
N ALA A 94 -14.91 8.23 4.36
CA ALA A 94 -14.61 6.98 5.06
C ALA A 94 -13.11 6.67 5.05
N ASN A 95 -12.68 5.66 5.81
CA ASN A 95 -11.32 5.14 5.71
C ASN A 95 -11.15 4.32 4.41
N GLY A 96 -10.24 4.76 3.53
CA GLY A 96 -9.96 4.14 2.23
C GLY A 96 -9.49 2.68 2.25
N LEU A 97 -9.02 2.19 3.41
CA LEU A 97 -8.60 0.79 3.60
C LEU A 97 -9.80 -0.16 3.83
N LEU A 98 -11.01 0.39 4.01
CA LEU A 98 -12.24 -0.37 4.23
C LEU A 98 -13.02 -0.63 2.95
N ASP A 99 -13.68 -1.79 2.88
CA ASP A 99 -14.74 -2.03 1.90
C ASP A 99 -16.03 -1.34 2.35
N LEU A 100 -16.78 -0.83 1.36
CA LEU A 100 -18.09 -0.21 1.51
C LEU A 100 -19.05 -0.83 0.49
N PRO A 101 -19.52 -2.08 0.70
CA PRO A 101 -20.36 -2.79 -0.27
C PRO A 101 -21.64 -2.02 -0.63
N ASP A 102 -22.26 -1.36 0.35
CA ASP A 102 -23.46 -0.52 0.16
C ASP A 102 -23.21 0.69 -0.74
N ARG A 103 -21.93 1.06 -0.94
CA ARG A 103 -21.49 2.13 -1.84
C ARG A 103 -20.85 1.58 -3.12
N GLY A 104 -20.90 0.27 -3.33
CA GLY A 104 -20.30 -0.42 -4.48
C GLY A 104 -18.78 -0.51 -4.43
N VAL A 105 -18.15 -0.26 -3.27
CA VAL A 105 -16.70 -0.39 -3.11
C VAL A 105 -16.39 -1.71 -2.43
N GLN A 106 -15.84 -2.64 -3.19
CA GLN A 106 -15.41 -3.94 -2.71
C GLN A 106 -14.22 -4.44 -3.53
N VAL A 107 -13.55 -5.46 -2.99
CA VAL A 107 -12.44 -6.17 -3.64
C VAL A 107 -12.84 -6.62 -5.05
N GLY A 108 -11.92 -6.47 -6.01
CA GLY A 108 -12.02 -7.01 -7.36
C GLY A 108 -13.10 -6.36 -8.20
N SER A 109 -13.37 -5.06 -8.01
CA SER A 109 -14.56 -4.43 -8.58
C SER A 109 -14.26 -3.26 -9.52
N PHE A 110 -13.02 -2.81 -9.61
CA PHE A 110 -12.62 -1.65 -10.42
C PHE A 110 -11.74 -2.02 -11.61
N ASP A 111 -11.98 -1.39 -12.75
CA ASP A 111 -11.19 -1.57 -13.97
C ASP A 111 -9.89 -0.74 -13.90
N VAL A 112 -9.95 0.42 -13.25
CA VAL A 112 -8.81 1.29 -12.97
C VAL A 112 -8.81 1.70 -11.51
N VAL A 113 -7.66 1.54 -10.84
CA VAL A 113 -7.42 2.05 -9.49
C VAL A 113 -6.28 3.07 -9.57
N VAL A 114 -6.56 4.32 -9.24
CA VAL A 114 -5.61 5.42 -9.40
C VAL A 114 -5.61 6.31 -8.17
N GLY A 115 -4.46 6.80 -7.72
CA GLY A 115 -4.44 7.69 -6.57
C GLY A 115 -3.06 8.02 -6.02
N ASN A 116 -3.05 8.94 -5.06
CA ASN A 116 -1.89 9.33 -4.28
C ASN A 116 -2.21 9.13 -2.79
N PRO A 117 -2.02 7.91 -2.25
CA PRO A 117 -2.36 7.61 -0.88
C PRO A 117 -1.48 8.39 0.11
N PRO A 118 -1.92 8.56 1.37
CA PRO A 118 -1.14 9.28 2.36
C PRO A 118 0.17 8.55 2.71
N PHE A 119 1.23 9.33 2.97
CA PHE A 119 2.54 8.82 3.40
C PHE A 119 2.93 9.36 4.77
N ALA A 120 3.59 8.52 5.58
CA ALA A 120 4.23 8.93 6.84
C ALA A 120 3.32 9.62 7.88
N GLY A 121 1.99 9.51 7.79
CA GLY A 121 1.06 10.00 8.80
C GLY A 121 1.01 9.13 10.08
N LYS A 122 0.15 9.49 11.04
CA LYS A 122 -0.14 8.63 12.22
C LYS A 122 -0.56 7.20 11.83
N GLY A 123 -0.95 7.00 10.57
CA GLY A 123 -1.11 5.69 9.96
C GLY A 123 -2.25 4.92 10.62
N VAL A 124 -1.99 3.65 10.93
CA VAL A 124 -2.90 2.78 11.67
C VAL A 124 -2.52 2.64 13.14
N ARG A 125 -1.69 3.56 13.67
CA ARG A 125 -1.21 3.50 15.07
C ARG A 125 -2.32 3.61 16.10
N ASP A 126 -3.44 4.25 15.76
CA ASP A 126 -4.60 4.36 16.65
C ASP A 126 -5.18 3.00 17.05
N LEU A 127 -4.88 1.92 16.31
CA LEU A 127 -5.21 0.54 16.70
C LEU A 127 -4.60 0.15 18.06
N LEU A 128 -3.48 0.77 18.48
CA LEU A 128 -2.89 0.51 19.79
C LEU A 128 -3.76 0.99 20.94
N ARG A 129 -4.65 1.98 20.72
CA ARG A 129 -5.60 2.45 21.73
C ARG A 129 -6.59 1.36 22.17
N LEU A 130 -6.78 0.32 21.35
CA LEU A 130 -7.56 -0.86 21.72
C LEU A 130 -6.89 -1.70 22.82
N LEU A 131 -5.58 -1.58 22.99
CA LEU A 131 -4.80 -2.28 24.00
C LEU A 131 -4.80 -1.54 25.35
N ASP A 132 -4.86 -0.21 25.33
CA ASP A 132 -4.87 0.61 26.55
C ASP A 132 -6.09 0.29 27.46
N GLU A 133 -7.19 -0.20 26.88
CA GLU A 133 -8.39 -0.65 27.61
C GLU A 133 -8.13 -1.86 28.55
N THR A 134 -7.10 -2.67 28.27
CA THR A 134 -6.74 -3.82 29.14
C THR A 134 -5.83 -3.43 30.28
N ASP A 135 -4.97 -2.44 30.08
CA ASP A 135 -3.91 -2.13 31.03
C ASP A 135 -4.45 -1.36 32.26
N GLY A 136 -5.70 -0.86 32.17
CA GLY A 136 -6.48 -0.28 33.27
C GLY A 136 -7.24 -1.27 34.17
N LEU A 137 -7.26 -2.57 33.84
CA LEU A 137 -8.00 -3.59 34.58
C LEU A 137 -7.07 -4.46 35.44
N GLY A 138 -6.75 -3.99 36.65
CA GLY A 138 -6.27 -4.80 37.79
C GLY A 138 -4.85 -5.40 37.67
N VAL A 139 -3.94 -4.96 38.54
CA VAL A 139 -2.61 -5.58 38.69
C VAL A 139 -2.73 -6.81 39.59
N VAL A 140 -2.37 -8.00 39.10
CA VAL A 140 -1.92 -9.07 39.99
C VAL A 140 -0.45 -8.77 40.29
N PRO A 141 -0.03 -8.58 41.55
CA PRO A 141 1.38 -8.38 41.87
C PRO A 141 2.18 -9.62 41.43
N GLU A 142 3.04 -9.48 40.42
CA GLU A 142 4.01 -10.51 40.11
C GLU A 142 5.17 -10.42 41.11
N THR A 143 5.41 -11.53 41.79
CA THR A 143 6.58 -11.74 42.62
C THR A 143 7.62 -12.47 41.80
N ASP A 144 8.88 -12.02 41.90
CA ASP A 144 9.99 -12.77 41.30
C ASP A 144 10.15 -14.15 41.97
N LEU A 145 11.08 -14.96 41.46
CA LEU A 145 11.37 -16.29 42.03
C LEU A 145 11.74 -16.27 43.53
N PHE A 146 12.09 -15.10 44.08
CA PHE A 146 12.49 -14.89 45.46
C PHE A 146 11.42 -14.13 46.29
N GLY A 147 10.23 -13.91 45.73
CA GLY A 147 9.12 -13.26 46.42
C GLY A 147 9.20 -11.72 46.45
N ALA A 148 10.11 -11.09 45.72
CA ALA A 148 10.19 -9.64 45.63
C ALA A 148 9.22 -9.08 44.58
N LEU A 149 8.55 -7.97 44.91
CA LEU A 149 7.66 -7.26 44.00
C LEU A 149 8.46 -6.63 42.86
N VAL A 150 8.19 -7.04 41.63
CA VAL A 150 8.79 -6.44 40.44
C VAL A 150 7.97 -5.22 40.03
N LEU A 151 8.55 -4.03 40.11
CA LEU A 151 7.97 -2.82 39.53
C LEU A 151 8.13 -2.89 38.00
N GLN A 152 7.09 -3.31 37.29
CA GLN A 152 7.04 -3.12 35.84
C GLN A 152 6.73 -1.66 35.53
N GLU A 153 7.67 -0.96 34.90
CA GLU A 153 7.38 0.33 34.25
C GLU A 153 6.33 0.09 33.16
N ARG A 154 5.13 0.66 33.37
CA ARG A 154 4.06 0.60 32.37
C ARG A 154 4.27 1.71 31.34
N PRO A 155 4.10 1.43 30.04
CA PRO A 155 3.97 2.51 29.08
C PRO A 155 2.76 3.37 29.43
N ALA A 156 2.91 4.70 29.36
CA ALA A 156 1.79 5.60 29.59
C ALA A 156 0.69 5.36 28.55
N PRO A 157 -0.60 5.43 28.93
CA PRO A 157 -1.70 5.29 27.99
C PRO A 157 -1.58 6.32 26.87
N LEU A 158 -1.90 5.93 25.63
CA LEU A 158 -1.76 6.78 24.44
C LEU A 158 -2.80 7.91 24.40
N GLY A 159 -3.83 7.86 25.25
CA GLY A 159 -4.84 8.90 25.38
C GLY A 159 -5.99 8.53 26.32
N PRO A 160 -7.06 9.36 26.36
CA PRO A 160 -8.25 9.07 27.14
C PRO A 160 -8.98 7.81 26.62
N PRO A 161 -9.85 7.19 27.46
CA PRO A 161 -10.67 6.04 27.07
C PRO A 161 -11.45 6.30 25.77
N LEU A 162 -11.54 5.27 24.93
CA LEU A 162 -12.25 5.35 23.65
C LEU A 162 -13.76 5.48 23.86
N LYS A 163 -14.41 6.33 23.05
CA LYS A 163 -15.88 6.34 22.95
C LYS A 163 -16.34 5.06 22.25
N PRO A 164 -17.55 4.54 22.52
CA PRO A 164 -18.04 3.30 21.91
C PRO A 164 -18.03 3.31 20.37
N GLN A 165 -18.33 4.46 19.76
CA GLN A 165 -18.31 4.61 18.29
C GLN A 165 -16.88 4.56 17.72
N ASP A 166 -15.92 5.22 18.38
CA ASP A 166 -14.52 5.25 17.94
C ASP A 166 -13.87 3.88 18.13
N ARG A 167 -14.20 3.19 19.22
CA ARG A 167 -13.83 1.79 19.47
C ARG A 167 -14.29 0.89 18.31
N ALA A 168 -15.58 0.96 17.97
CA ALA A 168 -16.15 0.16 16.88
C ALA A 168 -15.49 0.43 15.51
N LYS A 169 -15.13 1.69 15.20
CA LYS A 169 -14.39 2.04 13.98
C LYS A 169 -13.00 1.39 13.94
N LEU A 170 -12.26 1.41 15.06
CA LEU A 170 -10.95 0.78 15.17
C LEU A 170 -11.04 -0.75 15.09
N ASP A 171 -12.06 -1.36 15.71
CA ASP A 171 -12.34 -2.79 15.56
C ASP A 171 -12.58 -3.18 14.10
N GLN A 172 -13.43 -2.42 13.40
CA GLN A 172 -13.72 -2.66 11.99
C GLN A 172 -12.46 -2.57 11.14
N LEU A 173 -11.61 -1.56 11.39
CA LEU A 173 -10.34 -1.40 10.71
C LEU A 173 -9.39 -2.56 10.98
N ALA A 174 -9.19 -2.96 12.24
CA ALA A 174 -8.33 -4.08 12.60
C ALA A 174 -8.80 -5.39 11.95
N LYS A 175 -10.10 -5.68 11.96
CA LYS A 175 -10.67 -6.86 11.30
C LYS A 175 -10.43 -6.84 9.79
N GLN A 176 -10.63 -5.69 9.16
CA GLN A 176 -10.43 -5.55 7.73
C GLN A 176 -8.96 -5.70 7.36
N LEU A 177 -8.06 -5.00 8.04
CA LEU A 177 -6.61 -5.10 7.80
C LEU A 177 -6.05 -6.47 8.13
N GLY A 178 -6.63 -7.19 9.10
CA GLY A 178 -6.29 -8.58 9.35
C GLY A 178 -6.47 -9.48 8.11
N ARG A 179 -7.40 -9.14 7.20
CA ARG A 179 -7.61 -9.89 5.93
C ARG A 179 -6.57 -9.57 4.86
N TYR A 180 -5.69 -8.60 5.11
CA TYR A 180 -4.60 -8.26 4.20
C TYR A 180 -3.47 -9.29 4.33
N THR A 181 -2.60 -9.35 3.35
CA THR A 181 -1.43 -10.24 3.33
C THR A 181 -0.17 -9.51 3.74
N CYS A 182 -0.07 -8.22 3.44
CA CYS A 182 1.15 -7.44 3.58
C CYS A 182 1.74 -7.41 5.00
N TRP A 183 0.91 -7.45 6.05
CA TRP A 183 1.37 -7.45 7.45
C TRP A 183 1.98 -8.80 7.87
N ARG A 184 1.70 -9.88 7.12
CA ARG A 184 2.23 -11.23 7.36
C ARG A 184 3.57 -11.48 6.68
N LEU A 185 3.96 -10.61 5.74
CA LEU A 185 5.20 -10.75 5.01
C LEU A 185 6.37 -10.59 5.99
N GLY A 186 7.09 -11.70 6.21
CA GLY A 186 8.27 -11.77 7.06
C GLY A 186 9.50 -11.25 6.32
N LYS A 187 10.54 -10.88 7.07
CA LYS A 187 11.90 -10.89 6.51
C LYS A 187 12.32 -12.36 6.45
N ASP A 188 12.13 -13.01 5.33
CA ASP A 188 12.82 -14.27 5.06
C ASP A 188 14.29 -13.93 4.78
N THR A 189 15.02 -13.52 5.82
CA THR A 189 16.47 -13.66 5.84
C THR A 189 16.76 -15.03 6.45
N ASP A 190 16.46 -16.07 5.69
CA ASP A 190 17.23 -17.30 5.76
C ASP A 190 18.05 -17.31 4.47
N ASN A 191 19.15 -16.54 4.50
CA ASN A 191 20.22 -16.75 3.55
C ASN A 191 20.70 -18.18 3.84
N GLY A 192 20.30 -19.13 3.01
CA GLY A 192 21.01 -20.39 2.88
C GLY A 192 22.42 -20.09 2.39
N GLU A 193 23.29 -19.66 3.31
CA GLU A 193 24.72 -19.80 3.13
C GLU A 193 24.98 -21.31 3.08
N VAL A 194 25.16 -21.80 1.86
CA VAL A 194 25.83 -23.07 1.61
C VAL A 194 27.29 -22.85 2.02
N GLU A 195 27.57 -22.92 3.33
CA GLU A 195 28.94 -22.97 3.81
C GLU A 195 29.54 -24.32 3.43
N SER A 196 30.56 -24.23 2.57
CA SER A 196 31.45 -25.32 2.21
C SER A 196 32.13 -25.91 3.45
N THR A 197 32.04 -27.23 3.54
CA THR A 197 32.74 -28.14 4.44
C THR A 197 34.14 -27.70 4.88
N SER A 198 34.36 -27.63 6.21
CA SER A 198 35.58 -28.14 6.81
C SER A 198 35.32 -28.61 8.24
N ALA A 199 35.75 -29.84 8.53
CA ALA A 199 35.54 -30.52 9.79
C ALA A 199 36.59 -30.10 10.83
N THR A 200 36.18 -29.81 12.07
CA THR A 200 36.94 -30.25 13.26
C THR A 200 36.04 -30.28 14.51
N THR A 201 36.00 -31.46 15.13
CA THR A 201 35.41 -31.80 16.43
C THR A 201 36.03 -31.04 17.61
N THR A 202 35.20 -30.53 18.52
CA THR A 202 35.39 -30.59 20.00
C THR A 202 34.13 -30.14 20.77
N GLY A 203 33.61 -31.04 21.61
CA GLY A 203 33.05 -30.72 22.94
C GLY A 203 31.77 -29.90 23.02
N ASP A 204 30.64 -30.56 22.81
CA ASP A 204 29.30 -30.00 22.99
C ASP A 204 28.92 -29.91 24.49
N LEU A 205 28.99 -28.70 25.06
CA LEU A 205 28.55 -28.39 26.43
C LEU A 205 27.25 -27.54 26.46
N PHE A 206 26.62 -27.32 25.29
CA PHE A 206 25.45 -26.45 25.13
C PHE A 206 24.34 -27.04 24.25
N THR A 207 24.26 -28.36 24.17
CA THR A 207 23.27 -29.13 23.38
C THR A 207 21.82 -29.06 23.88
N GLY A 208 21.48 -28.03 24.67
CA GLY A 208 20.18 -27.88 25.33
C GLY A 208 19.55 -26.49 25.29
N LEU A 209 20.14 -25.50 24.62
CA LEU A 209 19.59 -24.12 24.56
C LEU A 209 19.36 -23.61 23.12
N GLY A 210 19.21 -24.53 22.17
CA GLY A 210 19.09 -24.25 20.74
C GLY A 210 17.66 -24.24 20.17
N GLU A 211 16.60 -24.27 20.97
CA GLU A 211 15.22 -24.10 20.47
C GLU A 211 14.77 -22.63 20.54
N LYS A 212 15.45 -21.74 19.81
CA LYS A 212 14.94 -20.38 19.61
C LYS A 212 15.11 -19.95 18.15
N ARG A 213 14.02 -20.16 17.38
CA ARG A 213 13.38 -19.23 16.42
C ARG A 213 12.71 -19.98 15.26
N LYS A 214 11.60 -20.66 15.53
CA LYS A 214 10.55 -21.00 14.54
C LYS A 214 9.16 -20.45 14.90
N ASN A 215 9.00 -19.82 16.08
CA ASN A 215 7.68 -19.46 16.62
C ASN A 215 6.97 -18.28 15.92
N GLY A 216 7.71 -17.36 15.27
CA GLY A 216 7.12 -16.15 14.71
C GLY A 216 6.14 -16.42 13.56
N SER A 217 6.50 -17.29 12.61
CA SER A 217 5.66 -17.64 11.45
C SER A 217 4.38 -18.36 11.88
N ASP A 218 4.48 -19.26 12.85
CA ASP A 218 3.34 -20.01 13.39
C ASP A 218 2.38 -19.14 14.20
N GLU A 219 2.88 -18.17 14.96
CA GLU A 219 2.06 -17.20 15.70
C GLU A 219 1.26 -16.29 14.75
N PHE A 220 1.87 -15.81 13.66
CA PHE A 220 1.16 -15.01 12.65
C PHE A 220 0.16 -15.84 11.84
N ALA A 221 0.49 -17.10 11.53
CA ALA A 221 -0.45 -18.02 10.89
C ALA A 221 -1.66 -18.31 11.79
N ARG A 222 -1.46 -18.52 13.10
CA ARG A 222 -2.56 -18.66 14.09
C ARG A 222 -3.39 -17.39 14.20
N ALA A 223 -2.75 -16.22 14.27
CA ALA A 223 -3.45 -14.93 14.26
C ALA A 223 -4.28 -14.74 12.98
N ALA A 224 -3.76 -15.12 11.81
CA ALA A 224 -4.47 -15.06 10.53
C ALA A 224 -5.65 -16.05 10.46
N GLY A 225 -5.49 -17.25 11.01
CA GLY A 225 -6.56 -18.23 11.15
C GLY A 225 -7.69 -17.72 12.05
N MET A 226 -7.34 -17.11 13.19
CA MET A 226 -8.30 -16.44 14.07
C MET A 226 -9.03 -15.30 13.36
N VAL A 227 -8.31 -14.46 12.60
CA VAL A 227 -8.89 -13.35 11.84
C VAL A 227 -9.96 -13.85 10.87
N SER A 228 -9.68 -14.96 10.19
CA SER A 228 -10.57 -15.54 9.18
C SER A 228 -11.86 -16.08 9.81
N ALA A 229 -11.82 -16.49 11.08
CA ALA A 229 -12.96 -17.00 11.84
C ALA A 229 -13.69 -15.93 12.68
N TRP A 230 -13.34 -14.64 12.55
CA TRP A 230 -13.90 -13.62 13.43
C TRP A 230 -15.38 -13.33 13.20
N PRO A 231 -16.20 -13.30 14.27
CA PRO A 231 -17.57 -12.83 14.15
C PRO A 231 -17.59 -11.34 13.80
N LEU A 232 -18.28 -10.99 12.71
CA LEU A 232 -18.45 -9.60 12.28
C LEU A 232 -19.07 -8.72 13.39
N ASN A 233 -20.01 -9.29 14.16
CA ASN A 233 -20.81 -8.57 15.17
C ASN A 233 -20.20 -8.55 16.58
N ARG A 234 -18.98 -9.07 16.77
CA ARG A 234 -18.33 -9.13 18.09
C ARG A 234 -17.11 -8.23 18.15
N LEU A 235 -17.00 -7.38 19.17
CA LEU A 235 -15.80 -6.55 19.38
C LEU A 235 -14.56 -7.43 19.61
N LEU A 236 -13.39 -6.94 19.19
CA LEU A 236 -12.13 -7.62 19.45
C LEU A 236 -11.86 -7.64 20.95
N ASP A 237 -11.40 -8.79 21.44
CA ASP A 237 -10.98 -8.97 22.83
C ASP A 237 -9.47 -8.74 22.93
N PRO A 238 -9.02 -7.56 23.40
CA PRO A 238 -7.59 -7.21 23.51
C PRO A 238 -6.87 -7.96 24.64
N ARG A 239 -7.57 -8.79 25.43
CA ARG A 239 -6.95 -9.64 26.46
C ARG A 239 -6.30 -10.90 25.88
N ARG A 240 -6.73 -11.32 24.68
CA ARG A 240 -6.19 -12.49 24.00
C ARG A 240 -4.83 -12.18 23.38
N THR A 241 -3.86 -13.07 23.61
CA THR A 241 -2.49 -12.92 23.12
C THR A 241 -2.42 -12.71 21.60
N GLU A 242 -3.20 -13.48 20.83
CA GLU A 242 -3.22 -13.42 19.37
C GLU A 242 -3.77 -12.07 18.87
N THR A 243 -4.82 -11.55 19.53
CA THR A 243 -5.37 -10.22 19.21
C THR A 243 -4.33 -9.13 19.48
N ARG A 244 -3.62 -9.21 20.62
CA ARG A 244 -2.57 -8.24 20.97
C ARG A 244 -1.43 -8.24 19.96
N LEU A 245 -0.95 -9.44 19.60
CA LEU A 245 0.12 -9.60 18.60
C LEU A 245 -0.29 -9.02 17.25
N LEU A 246 -1.51 -9.32 16.79
CA LEU A 246 -2.02 -8.75 15.54
C LEU A 246 -2.09 -7.22 15.62
N LEU A 247 -2.72 -6.66 16.65
CA LEU A 247 -2.91 -5.20 16.75
C LEU A 247 -1.56 -4.46 16.77
N ARG A 248 -0.56 -4.99 17.48
CA ARG A 248 0.80 -4.45 17.46
C ARG A 248 1.42 -4.54 16.08
N ARG A 249 1.28 -5.68 15.40
CA ARG A 249 1.83 -5.89 14.06
C ARG A 249 1.19 -4.97 13.02
N LEU A 250 -0.13 -4.84 13.04
CA LEU A 250 -0.87 -3.92 12.19
C LEU A 250 -0.43 -2.48 12.44
N ALA A 251 -0.38 -2.04 13.71
CA ALA A 251 0.03 -0.70 14.09
C ALA A 251 1.49 -0.36 13.71
N SER A 252 2.38 -1.35 13.68
CA SER A 252 3.78 -1.19 13.26
C SER A 252 3.98 -1.21 11.74
N THR A 253 2.98 -1.67 10.98
CA THR A 253 3.07 -1.74 9.51
C THR A 253 2.78 -0.36 8.94
N ALA A 254 3.65 0.10 8.03
CA ALA A 254 3.51 1.41 7.42
C ALA A 254 2.22 1.50 6.57
N ILE A 255 1.53 2.64 6.60
CA ILE A 255 0.21 2.78 5.98
C ILE A 255 0.27 2.65 4.46
N GLU A 256 1.36 3.10 3.85
CA GLU A 256 1.65 2.95 2.43
C GLU A 256 1.67 1.48 1.99
N VAL A 257 2.13 0.56 2.85
CA VAL A 257 2.13 -0.89 2.59
C VAL A 257 0.71 -1.43 2.49
N PHE A 258 -0.19 -0.98 3.37
CA PHE A 258 -1.61 -1.33 3.28
C PHE A 258 -2.28 -0.74 2.04
N PHE A 259 -1.93 0.50 1.66
CA PHE A 259 -2.46 1.08 0.45
C PHE A 259 -1.98 0.38 -0.81
N MET A 260 -0.72 -0.08 -0.88
CA MET A 260 -0.24 -0.89 -2.01
C MET A 260 -1.11 -2.14 -2.22
N GLU A 261 -1.35 -2.90 -1.15
CA GLU A 261 -2.28 -4.03 -1.24
C GLU A 261 -3.73 -3.57 -1.49
N ARG A 262 -4.19 -2.44 -0.93
CA ARG A 262 -5.55 -1.93 -1.18
C ARG A 262 -5.79 -1.68 -2.67
N PHE A 263 -4.85 -1.02 -3.33
CA PHE A 263 -4.93 -0.71 -4.76
C PHE A 263 -5.07 -1.99 -5.59
N LEU A 264 -4.22 -2.98 -5.29
CA LEU A 264 -4.26 -4.29 -5.92
C LEU A 264 -5.57 -5.03 -5.65
N ARG A 265 -6.05 -5.04 -4.40
CA ARG A 265 -7.31 -5.72 -4.03
C ARG A 265 -8.52 -5.09 -4.70
N LEU A 266 -8.56 -3.79 -4.87
CA LEU A 266 -9.68 -3.08 -5.51
C LEU A 266 -9.77 -3.35 -7.02
N ALA A 267 -8.62 -3.47 -7.69
CA ALA A 267 -8.55 -3.76 -9.11
C ALA A 267 -9.16 -5.14 -9.41
N LYS A 268 -9.95 -5.25 -10.47
CA LYS A 268 -10.37 -6.55 -11.04
C LYS A 268 -9.14 -7.31 -11.55
N PRO A 269 -9.20 -8.64 -11.68
CA PRO A 269 -8.22 -9.36 -12.49
C PRO A 269 -8.12 -8.71 -13.89
N GLY A 270 -6.91 -8.40 -14.34
CA GLY A 270 -6.63 -7.63 -15.56
C GLY A 270 -6.79 -6.11 -15.45
N GLY A 271 -7.26 -5.59 -14.31
CA GLY A 271 -7.45 -4.16 -14.06
C GLY A 271 -6.13 -3.41 -13.90
N LEU A 272 -6.13 -2.14 -14.33
CA LEU A 272 -4.96 -1.27 -14.29
C LEU A 272 -4.87 -0.53 -12.96
N ILE A 273 -3.65 -0.32 -12.50
CA ILE A 273 -3.32 0.35 -11.24
C ILE A 273 -2.29 1.44 -11.55
N ALA A 274 -2.54 2.65 -11.08
CA ALA A 274 -1.56 3.74 -11.08
C ALA A 274 -1.48 4.37 -9.70
N VAL A 275 -0.35 4.22 -9.02
CA VAL A 275 -0.19 4.67 -7.64
C VAL A 275 1.07 5.51 -7.50
N ILE A 276 0.93 6.68 -6.91
CA ILE A 276 2.09 7.48 -6.49
C ILE A 276 2.63 6.86 -5.20
N VAL A 277 3.93 6.63 -5.13
CA VAL A 277 4.59 6.04 -3.96
C VAL A 277 5.89 6.78 -3.64
N PRO A 278 6.33 6.80 -2.37
CA PRO A 278 7.68 7.22 -2.02
C PRO A 278 8.69 6.20 -2.51
N GLU A 279 9.91 6.66 -2.78
CA GLU A 279 11.03 5.80 -3.21
C GLU A 279 11.33 4.66 -2.22
N SER A 280 10.97 4.80 -0.94
CA SER A 280 11.13 3.73 0.07
C SER A 280 10.39 2.44 -0.29
N ILE A 281 9.19 2.51 -0.90
CA ILE A 281 8.46 1.32 -1.37
C ILE A 281 9.29 0.54 -2.40
N LEU A 282 9.98 1.28 -3.27
CA LEU A 282 10.74 0.73 -4.40
C LEU A 282 12.13 0.24 -3.99
N ALA A 283 12.82 0.96 -3.11
CA ALA A 283 14.24 0.75 -2.83
C ALA A 283 14.55 0.14 -1.46
N SER A 284 13.66 0.21 -0.47
CA SER A 284 13.98 -0.26 0.89
C SER A 284 14.06 -1.79 0.97
N ASP A 285 15.16 -2.33 1.50
CA ASP A 285 15.31 -3.78 1.76
C ASP A 285 14.25 -4.32 2.72
N GLN A 286 13.79 -3.49 3.66
CA GLN A 286 12.75 -3.88 4.62
C GLN A 286 11.42 -4.20 3.93
N LEU A 287 11.19 -3.64 2.74
CA LEU A 287 10.01 -3.85 1.92
C LEU A 287 10.28 -4.80 0.74
N GLY A 288 11.42 -5.48 0.71
CA GLY A 288 11.71 -6.56 -0.24
C GLY A 288 10.59 -7.61 -0.30
N PRO A 289 10.13 -8.16 0.84
CA PRO A 289 9.02 -9.12 0.86
C PRO A 289 7.73 -8.58 0.24
N LEU A 290 7.42 -7.30 0.44
CA LEU A 290 6.27 -6.64 -0.19
C LEU A 290 6.43 -6.61 -1.71
N ARG A 291 7.60 -6.21 -2.22
CA ARG A 291 7.87 -6.18 -3.66
C ARG A 291 7.80 -7.57 -4.28
N THR A 292 8.39 -8.57 -3.63
CA THR A 292 8.31 -9.97 -4.08
C THR A 292 6.85 -10.43 -4.15
N TRP A 293 6.06 -10.17 -3.11
CA TRP A 293 4.63 -10.51 -3.12
C TRP A 293 3.86 -9.76 -4.20
N LEU A 294 4.09 -8.45 -4.38
CA LEU A 294 3.45 -7.68 -5.45
C LEU A 294 3.73 -8.27 -6.82
N LEU A 295 4.98 -8.67 -7.09
CA LEU A 295 5.36 -9.33 -8.35
C LEU A 295 4.71 -10.72 -8.54
N THR A 296 4.19 -11.36 -7.50
CA THR A 296 3.37 -12.57 -7.64
C THR A 296 1.91 -12.28 -7.98
N GLU A 297 1.41 -11.07 -7.73
CA GLU A 297 0.00 -10.71 -7.85
C GLU A 297 -0.29 -9.75 -9.01
N MET A 298 0.73 -9.06 -9.53
CA MET A 298 0.59 -8.03 -10.56
C MET A 298 1.73 -8.08 -11.59
N ASP A 299 1.43 -7.62 -12.80
CA ASP A 299 2.42 -7.19 -13.79
C ASP A 299 2.87 -5.78 -13.43
N LEU A 300 4.18 -5.58 -13.27
CA LEU A 300 4.75 -4.25 -13.20
C LEU A 300 4.99 -3.75 -14.63
N LEU A 301 4.28 -2.68 -15.02
CA LEU A 301 4.28 -2.19 -16.40
C LEU A 301 5.25 -1.02 -16.58
N ALA A 302 5.20 -0.05 -15.66
CA ALA A 302 6.11 1.08 -15.69
C ALA A 302 6.37 1.68 -14.30
N VAL A 303 7.55 2.26 -14.13
CA VAL A 303 7.91 3.08 -12.97
C VAL A 303 8.48 4.40 -13.47
N VAL A 304 7.80 5.50 -13.16
CA VAL A 304 8.21 6.85 -13.59
C VAL A 304 8.52 7.70 -12.38
N SER A 305 9.79 8.03 -12.18
CA SER A 305 10.23 8.91 -11.10
C SER A 305 9.75 10.34 -11.34
N LEU A 306 9.25 10.97 -10.28
CA LEU A 306 8.84 12.38 -10.27
C LEU A 306 9.97 13.25 -9.68
N PRO A 307 10.21 14.46 -10.22
CA PRO A 307 11.16 15.39 -9.63
C PRO A 307 10.80 15.74 -8.16
N GLN A 308 11.80 15.86 -7.29
CA GLN A 308 11.61 16.13 -5.86
C GLN A 308 10.72 17.35 -5.56
N LYS A 309 10.74 18.38 -6.41
CA LYS A 309 10.01 19.63 -6.20
C LYS A 309 8.55 19.60 -6.67
N VAL A 310 8.07 18.50 -7.26
CA VAL A 310 6.68 18.41 -7.75
C VAL A 310 5.67 18.59 -6.62
N PHE A 311 6.00 18.15 -5.41
CA PHE A 311 5.16 18.26 -4.21
C PHE A 311 5.71 19.28 -3.18
N ALA A 312 6.71 20.08 -3.53
CA ALA A 312 7.35 21.00 -2.59
C ALA A 312 6.39 22.10 -2.07
N GLY A 313 5.39 22.50 -2.86
CA GLY A 313 4.37 23.49 -2.46
C GLY A 313 3.48 23.03 -1.29
N VAL A 314 3.51 21.75 -0.93
CA VAL A 314 2.78 21.16 0.21
C VAL A 314 3.71 20.67 1.33
N GLY A 315 5.02 20.94 1.23
CA GLY A 315 6.00 20.61 2.27
C GLY A 315 6.51 19.16 2.27
N ALA A 316 6.31 18.41 1.18
CA ALA A 316 6.92 17.09 1.00
C ALA A 316 8.30 17.23 0.34
N ASN A 317 9.33 16.65 0.96
CA ASN A 317 10.69 16.56 0.41
C ASN A 317 11.04 15.15 -0.10
N ALA A 318 10.08 14.22 -0.07
CA ALA A 318 10.31 12.83 -0.47
C ALA A 318 10.42 12.71 -2.00
N ARG A 319 11.39 11.94 -2.48
CA ARG A 319 11.39 11.43 -3.85
C ARG A 319 10.21 10.48 -4.01
N THR A 320 9.45 10.70 -5.07
CA THR A 320 8.23 9.94 -5.37
C THR A 320 8.31 9.41 -6.79
N SER A 321 7.64 8.31 -7.03
CA SER A 321 7.49 7.70 -8.35
C SER A 321 6.04 7.31 -8.57
N VAL A 322 5.62 7.27 -9.83
CA VAL A 322 4.35 6.66 -10.23
C VAL A 322 4.62 5.23 -10.66
N VAL A 323 3.95 4.28 -10.00
CA VAL A 323 3.97 2.87 -10.37
C VAL A 323 2.72 2.58 -11.18
N PHE A 324 2.91 2.04 -12.38
CA PHE A 324 1.87 1.50 -13.24
C PHE A 324 1.94 -0.02 -13.22
N ALA A 325 0.83 -0.66 -12.89
CA ALA A 325 0.73 -2.11 -12.79
C ALA A 325 -0.59 -2.61 -13.35
N ARG A 326 -0.66 -3.91 -13.62
CA ARG A 326 -1.90 -4.61 -13.95
C ARG A 326 -2.06 -5.78 -13.00
N ARG A 327 -3.22 -5.90 -12.36
CA ARG A 327 -3.52 -7.07 -11.54
C ARG A 327 -3.56 -8.32 -12.43
N LEU A 328 -2.87 -9.38 -12.05
CA LEU A 328 -2.89 -10.63 -12.81
C LEU A 328 -4.28 -11.28 -12.81
N LEU A 329 -4.58 -12.04 -13.87
CA LEU A 329 -5.77 -12.89 -13.89
C LEU A 329 -5.73 -13.97 -12.81
N ARG A 330 -4.53 -14.52 -12.56
CA ARG A 330 -4.24 -15.47 -11.48
C ARG A 330 -2.88 -15.14 -10.88
N PRO A 331 -2.69 -15.24 -9.56
CA PRO A 331 -1.39 -15.07 -8.95
C PRO A 331 -0.37 -16.06 -9.54
N ARG A 332 0.86 -15.60 -9.76
CA ARG A 332 2.00 -16.45 -10.13
C ARG A 332 2.32 -17.41 -9.00
N LYS A 333 2.80 -18.61 -9.35
CA LYS A 333 3.45 -19.48 -8.37
C LYS A 333 4.77 -18.83 -7.94
N ALA A 334 5.24 -19.13 -6.73
CA ALA A 334 6.47 -18.57 -6.18
C ALA A 334 7.70 -18.83 -7.09
N ASP A 335 7.67 -19.91 -7.87
CA ASP A 335 8.74 -20.34 -8.78
C ASP A 335 8.61 -19.71 -10.18
N ASP A 336 7.43 -19.21 -10.57
CA ASP A 336 7.15 -18.59 -11.89
C ASP A 336 7.40 -17.07 -11.87
N ARG A 337 8.35 -16.59 -11.08
CA ARG A 337 8.67 -15.16 -11.02
C ARG A 337 9.10 -14.68 -12.42
N PRO A 338 8.57 -13.54 -12.91
CA PRO A 338 9.06 -12.98 -14.16
C PRO A 338 10.54 -12.68 -13.98
N ALA A 339 11.35 -13.03 -14.98
CA ALA A 339 12.70 -12.53 -15.10
C ALA A 339 12.63 -11.02 -15.38
N VAL A 340 12.28 -10.22 -14.37
CA VAL A 340 12.66 -8.82 -14.33
C VAL A 340 14.15 -8.90 -14.12
N ALA A 341 14.91 -8.86 -15.22
CA ALA A 341 16.36 -8.84 -15.20
C ALA A 341 16.82 -7.57 -14.47
N LEU A 342 16.85 -7.64 -13.15
CA LEU A 342 17.77 -6.87 -12.33
C LEU A 342 19.08 -7.66 -12.32
N GLU A 343 19.71 -7.73 -13.48
CA GLU A 343 21.12 -8.12 -13.59
C GLU A 343 21.91 -6.85 -13.27
N PRO A 344 22.56 -6.75 -12.08
CA PRO A 344 23.33 -5.56 -11.73
C PRO A 344 24.56 -5.32 -12.63
N ASP A 345 24.91 -6.28 -13.51
CA ASP A 345 26.07 -6.24 -14.41
C ASP A 345 25.80 -6.87 -15.80
N ALA A 346 24.58 -6.77 -16.35
CA ALA A 346 24.35 -7.24 -17.72
C ALA A 346 25.11 -6.36 -18.74
N PRO A 347 25.92 -6.95 -19.64
CA PRO A 347 26.60 -6.18 -20.70
C PRO A 347 25.56 -5.57 -21.65
N GLU A 348 25.86 -4.38 -22.18
CA GLU A 348 24.98 -3.56 -23.03
C GLU A 348 24.47 -4.25 -24.32
N ASP A 349 24.93 -5.46 -24.61
CA ASP A 349 24.68 -6.19 -25.85
C ASP A 349 23.85 -7.50 -25.67
N ALA A 350 23.12 -7.68 -24.57
CA ALA A 350 22.24 -8.84 -24.42
C ALA A 350 21.01 -8.73 -25.36
N GLU A 351 20.97 -9.57 -26.39
CA GLU A 351 19.81 -9.70 -27.28
C GLU A 351 18.55 -10.11 -26.49
N ASP A 352 17.57 -9.19 -26.45
CA ASP A 352 16.25 -9.36 -25.83
C ASP A 352 15.45 -10.45 -26.56
N ASN A 353 15.44 -11.66 -26.02
CA ASN A 353 14.66 -12.80 -26.55
C ASN A 353 13.14 -12.68 -26.32
N GLY A 354 12.61 -11.46 -26.11
CA GLY A 354 11.22 -11.09 -26.42
C GLY A 354 10.11 -11.81 -25.65
N THR A 355 10.43 -12.50 -24.56
CA THR A 355 9.48 -13.36 -23.82
C THR A 355 9.25 -12.93 -22.36
N GLY A 356 9.89 -11.86 -21.89
CA GLY A 356 9.64 -11.27 -20.57
C GLY A 356 8.74 -10.03 -20.61
N PRO A 357 7.99 -9.70 -19.54
CA PRO A 357 7.25 -8.44 -19.47
C PRO A 357 8.24 -7.26 -19.50
N SER A 358 8.16 -6.42 -20.52
CA SER A 358 9.07 -5.30 -20.69
C SER A 358 8.71 -4.16 -19.72
N LEU A 359 9.39 -4.11 -18.59
CA LEU A 359 9.26 -3.04 -17.61
C LEU A 359 9.83 -1.73 -18.16
N LEU A 360 9.02 -0.67 -18.22
CA LEU A 360 9.51 0.68 -18.56
C LEU A 360 9.92 1.45 -17.30
N MET A 361 11.18 1.88 -17.22
CA MET A 361 11.66 2.75 -16.16
C MET A 361 12.08 4.11 -16.72
N ALA A 362 11.65 5.19 -16.08
CA ALA A 362 12.01 6.54 -16.48
C ALA A 362 12.36 7.40 -15.26
N ALA A 363 13.45 8.17 -15.36
CA ALA A 363 13.86 9.12 -14.34
C ALA A 363 14.21 10.49 -14.96
N PRO A 364 13.85 11.62 -14.30
CA PRO A 364 14.09 12.94 -14.85
C PRO A 364 15.54 13.36 -14.68
N ASN A 365 16.17 13.86 -15.75
CA ASN A 365 17.45 14.58 -15.65
C ASN A 365 17.20 16.05 -15.30
N THR A 366 17.05 16.34 -14.00
CA THR A 366 16.76 17.69 -13.50
C THR A 366 17.94 18.66 -13.62
N THR A 367 19.15 18.17 -13.93
CA THR A 367 20.35 18.99 -14.14
C THR A 367 20.49 19.48 -15.58
N ALA A 368 19.64 19.00 -16.50
CA ALA A 368 19.66 19.44 -17.89
C ALA A 368 19.28 20.94 -18.00
N PRO A 369 20.02 21.74 -18.80
CA PRO A 369 19.87 23.21 -18.85
C PRO A 369 18.51 23.73 -19.38
N ARG A 370 17.61 22.85 -19.81
CA ARG A 370 16.25 23.15 -20.27
C ARG A 370 15.19 22.20 -19.71
N PHE A 371 15.42 21.62 -18.53
CA PHE A 371 14.45 20.70 -17.93
C PHE A 371 13.08 21.37 -17.74
N ASN A 372 12.05 20.80 -18.34
CA ASN A 372 10.65 21.12 -18.14
C ASN A 372 9.89 19.83 -17.82
N LEU A 373 9.04 19.86 -16.80
CA LEU A 373 8.22 18.73 -16.39
C LEU A 373 7.29 18.25 -17.51
N GLU A 374 6.67 19.15 -18.27
CA GLU A 374 5.81 18.80 -19.39
C GLU A 374 6.58 18.10 -20.50
N HIS A 375 7.79 18.59 -20.81
CA HIS A 375 8.66 17.98 -21.80
C HIS A 375 9.12 16.59 -21.37
N TYR A 376 9.51 16.43 -20.10
CA TYR A 376 9.86 15.13 -19.53
C TYR A 376 8.70 14.13 -19.65
N PHE A 377 7.48 14.53 -19.25
CA PHE A 377 6.29 13.70 -19.39
C PHE A 377 5.98 13.34 -20.84
N ALA A 378 6.12 14.28 -21.78
CA ALA A 378 5.93 14.03 -23.20
C ALA A 378 6.92 12.99 -23.74
N THR A 379 8.20 13.07 -23.36
CA THR A 379 9.24 12.10 -23.76
C THR A 379 8.94 10.71 -23.22
N VAL A 380 8.57 10.59 -21.95
CA VAL A 380 8.20 9.29 -21.35
C VAL A 380 6.98 8.70 -22.06
N LEU A 381 5.95 9.51 -22.31
CA LEU A 381 4.73 9.08 -22.99
C LEU A 381 4.99 8.64 -24.43
N GLN A 382 5.86 9.32 -25.16
CA GLN A 382 6.28 8.90 -26.49
C GLN A 382 6.94 7.51 -26.45
N GLY A 383 7.88 7.30 -25.51
CA GLY A 383 8.53 6.01 -25.32
C GLY A 383 7.53 4.88 -25.06
N VAL A 384 6.52 5.10 -24.21
CA VAL A 384 5.47 4.11 -23.94
C VAL A 384 4.66 3.79 -25.20
N ARG A 385 4.30 4.79 -26.00
CA ARG A 385 3.50 4.61 -27.23
C ARG A 385 4.26 3.85 -28.31
N GLU A 386 5.56 4.12 -28.48
CA GLU A 386 6.43 3.38 -29.41
C GLU A 386 6.54 1.91 -29.03
N HIS A 387 6.48 1.64 -27.72
CA HIS A 387 6.59 0.32 -27.13
C HIS A 387 5.23 -0.31 -26.79
N ALA A 388 4.11 0.22 -27.28
CA ALA A 388 2.77 -0.24 -26.92
C ALA A 388 2.54 -1.75 -27.20
N LYS A 389 3.27 -2.32 -28.17
CA LYS A 389 3.27 -3.76 -28.48
C LYS A 389 3.85 -4.64 -27.35
N ARG A 390 4.60 -4.06 -26.40
CA ARG A 390 5.19 -4.73 -25.23
C ARG A 390 4.20 -4.92 -24.07
N PHE A 391 3.00 -4.34 -24.15
CA PHE A 391 1.94 -4.53 -23.15
C PHE A 391 0.77 -5.34 -23.74
N PRO A 392 0.96 -6.62 -24.11
CA PRO A 392 -0.16 -7.42 -24.58
C PRO A 392 -1.25 -7.47 -23.51
N ALA A 393 -2.51 -7.32 -23.92
CA ALA A 393 -3.63 -7.65 -23.06
C ALA A 393 -3.57 -9.17 -22.81
N GLU A 394 -3.62 -9.61 -21.56
CA GLU A 394 -3.82 -11.04 -21.30
C GLU A 394 -5.20 -11.43 -21.87
N GLU A 395 -5.24 -12.35 -22.82
CA GLU A 395 -6.49 -12.90 -23.35
C GLU A 395 -7.24 -13.61 -22.20
N VAL A 396 -8.51 -13.23 -22.02
CA VAL A 396 -9.39 -13.65 -20.90
C VAL A 396 -9.86 -15.09 -21.04
#